data_AF-A0A379SYU7-F1
#
_entry.id   AF-A0A379SYU7-F1
#
_cell.length_a   1.000
_cell.length_b   1.000
_cell.length_c   1.000
_cell.angle_alpha   90.00
_cell.angle_beta   90.00
_cell.angle_gamma   90.00
#
_symmetry.space_group_name_H-M   'P 1'
#
loop_
_entity.id
_entity.type
_entity.pdbx_description
1 polymer ?
#
loop_
_entity_poly.entity_id
_entity_poly.type
_entity_poly.pdbx_seq_one_letter_code
_entity_poly.pdbx_strand_id
1 'polypeptide(L)'
;MQTSNPLGLWKQERVADLDPSFHDLTEADFQETFNVGSFASGKETMKLGELLDALKQTYCGPIGAEYMHITSTEEKRWIQQRIESGRAAFSADEKKRFLNELTAAEGLERYLGAKFPGAKRFSLEGGDALIPMLKEMVRHAGNSGTREVVLGMAHRGRLNVLINVLG
;
A
#
# COMPACT_ATOMS: atom_id res chain seq x y z
N MET A 1 -0.52 15.30 -1.87
CA MET A 1 -1.84 14.84 -1.40
C MET A 1 -1.86 13.41 -0.86
N GLN A 2 -0.77 12.64 -0.96
CA GLN A 2 -0.74 11.26 -0.44
C GLN A 2 -0.60 11.25 1.09
N THR A 3 -1.26 10.31 1.75
CA THR A 3 -1.26 10.15 3.22
C THR A 3 -0.32 9.04 3.70
N SER A 4 0.76 8.79 2.95
CA SER A 4 1.70 7.69 3.21
C SER A 4 2.61 7.90 4.43
N ASN A 5 2.69 9.11 4.98
CA ASN A 5 3.48 9.39 6.18
C ASN A 5 2.68 9.07 7.46
N PRO A 6 3.04 8.02 8.23
CA PRO A 6 2.31 7.64 9.43
C PRO A 6 2.39 8.68 10.56
N LEU A 7 3.39 9.57 10.54
CA LEU A 7 3.57 10.62 11.54
C LEU A 7 2.91 11.95 11.14
N GLY A 8 2.45 12.09 9.89
CA GLY A 8 1.83 13.32 9.38
C GLY A 8 2.75 14.55 9.37
N LEU A 9 4.05 14.39 9.59
CA LEU A 9 5.01 15.50 9.69
C LEU A 9 5.34 16.12 8.33
N TRP A 10 5.17 15.37 7.24
CA TRP A 10 5.40 15.87 5.89
C TRP A 10 4.22 16.66 5.38
N LYS A 11 4.40 17.98 5.32
CA LYS A 11 3.52 18.88 4.58
C LYS A 11 3.98 18.90 3.12
N GLN A 12 3.27 18.16 2.27
CA GLN A 12 3.53 18.15 0.84
C GLN A 12 3.02 19.45 0.21
N GLU A 13 3.76 19.96 -0.77
CA GLU A 13 3.28 21.05 -1.61
C GLU A 13 2.06 20.61 -2.43
N ARG A 14 1.20 21.58 -2.72
CA ARG A 14 0.01 21.33 -3.52
C ARG A 14 0.43 21.23 -4.98
N VAL A 15 0.06 20.13 -5.63
CA VAL A 15 0.27 19.95 -7.07
C VAL A 15 -0.95 20.54 -7.78
N ALA A 16 -0.72 21.56 -8.61
CA ALA A 16 -1.79 22.29 -9.30
C ALA A 16 -2.60 21.37 -10.23
N ASP A 17 -1.93 20.50 -10.97
CA ASP A 17 -2.53 19.58 -11.95
C ASP A 17 -3.52 18.58 -11.34
N LEU A 18 -3.51 18.40 -10.01
CA LEU A 18 -4.46 17.54 -9.29
C LEU A 18 -5.72 18.29 -8.83
N ASP A 19 -5.76 19.62 -8.99
CA ASP A 19 -6.93 20.43 -8.72
C ASP A 19 -7.83 20.47 -9.98
N PRO A 20 -9.11 20.09 -9.89
CA PRO A 20 -10.02 20.16 -11.03
C PRO A 20 -10.11 21.56 -11.65
N SER A 21 -9.96 22.61 -10.84
CA SER A 21 -9.98 24.00 -11.33
C SER A 21 -8.80 24.34 -12.25
N PHE A 22 -7.70 23.58 -12.20
CA PHE A 22 -6.58 23.72 -13.13
C PHE A 22 -6.95 23.27 -14.56
N HIS A 23 -7.95 22.39 -14.69
CA HIS A 23 -8.46 21.88 -15.96
C HIS A 23 -9.78 22.53 -16.37
N ASP A 24 -10.06 23.73 -15.84
CA ASP A 24 -11.31 24.48 -16.07
C ASP A 24 -12.59 23.71 -15.67
N LEU A 25 -12.49 22.73 -14.77
CA LEU A 25 -13.64 21.98 -14.24
C LEU A 25 -14.18 22.66 -12.98
N THR A 26 -15.48 22.95 -13.01
CA THR A 26 -16.22 23.61 -11.93
C THR A 26 -17.04 22.62 -11.11
N GLU A 27 -17.57 23.05 -9.95
CA GLU A 27 -18.46 22.22 -9.13
C GLU A 27 -19.76 21.84 -9.84
N ALA A 28 -20.21 22.64 -10.82
CA ALA A 28 -21.40 22.32 -11.62
C ALA A 28 -21.16 21.06 -12.47
N ASP A 29 -19.95 20.91 -13.01
CA ASP A 29 -19.55 19.79 -13.88
C ASP A 29 -19.48 18.47 -13.10
N PHE A 30 -19.39 18.51 -11.77
CA PHE A 30 -19.28 17.30 -10.94
C PHE A 30 -20.53 16.43 -11.01
N GLN A 31 -21.68 17.01 -11.36
CA GLN A 31 -22.94 16.28 -11.54
C GLN A 31 -23.12 15.74 -12.96
N GLU A 32 -22.30 16.18 -13.91
CA GLU A 32 -22.34 15.71 -15.29
C GLU A 32 -21.66 14.35 -15.45
N THR A 33 -22.10 13.61 -16.47
CA THR A 33 -21.61 12.26 -16.76
C THR A 33 -20.64 12.29 -17.92
N PHE A 34 -19.45 11.72 -17.72
CA PHE A 34 -18.37 11.67 -18.70
C PHE A 34 -18.02 10.23 -19.05
N ASN A 35 -17.42 10.05 -20.22
CA ASN A 35 -16.72 8.81 -20.56
C ASN A 35 -15.42 8.76 -19.76
N VAL A 36 -15.14 7.64 -19.10
CA VAL A 36 -13.96 7.50 -18.22
C VAL A 36 -12.70 7.07 -18.97
N GLY A 37 -12.77 6.93 -20.29
CA GLY A 37 -11.64 6.61 -21.16
C GLY A 37 -11.01 5.27 -20.82
N SER A 38 -9.72 5.30 -20.48
CA SER A 38 -8.95 4.12 -20.08
C SER A 38 -8.98 3.85 -18.57
N PHE A 39 -9.78 4.58 -17.79
CA PHE A 39 -9.92 4.34 -16.36
C PHE A 39 -10.56 2.98 -16.08
N ALA A 40 -9.87 2.11 -15.35
CA ALA A 40 -10.23 0.71 -15.20
C ALA A 40 -11.23 0.45 -14.06
N SER A 41 -12.29 1.25 -13.97
CA SER A 41 -13.39 1.05 -12.98
C SER A 41 -14.41 -0.02 -13.40
N GLY A 42 -14.30 -0.54 -14.62
CA GLY A 42 -15.27 -1.47 -15.20
C GLY A 42 -16.56 -0.80 -15.71
N LYS A 43 -16.67 0.53 -15.65
CA LYS A 43 -17.76 1.32 -16.23
C LYS A 43 -17.25 2.12 -17.42
N GLU A 44 -18.07 2.32 -18.44
CA GLU A 44 -17.72 3.19 -19.58
C GLU A 44 -17.95 4.67 -19.28
N THR A 45 -18.94 4.98 -18.42
CA THR A 45 -19.31 6.35 -18.05
C THR A 45 -19.53 6.48 -16.55
N MET A 46 -19.20 7.65 -16.00
CA MET A 46 -19.37 7.99 -14.57
C MET A 46 -19.59 9.49 -14.40
N LYS A 47 -20.22 9.89 -13.28
CA LYS A 47 -20.26 11.29 -12.87
C LYS A 47 -18.84 11.78 -12.56
N LEU A 48 -18.51 13.01 -12.95
CA LEU A 48 -17.17 13.57 -12.69
C LEU A 48 -16.82 13.59 -11.20
N GLY A 49 -17.77 13.91 -10.33
CA GLY A 49 -17.56 13.86 -8.87
C GLY A 49 -17.18 12.46 -8.38
N GLU A 50 -17.89 11.43 -8.85
CA GLU A 50 -17.60 10.03 -8.51
C GLU A 50 -16.23 9.58 -9.06
N LEU A 51 -15.89 10.02 -10.27
CA LEU A 51 -14.58 9.75 -10.89
C LEU A 51 -13.44 10.38 -10.09
N LEU A 52 -13.58 11.65 -9.70
CA LEU A 52 -12.60 12.35 -8.86
C LEU A 52 -12.42 11.67 -7.51
N ASP A 53 -13.50 11.24 -6.87
CA ASP A 53 -13.43 10.54 -5.61
C ASP A 53 -12.76 9.17 -5.76
N ALA A 54 -13.05 8.43 -6.82
CA ALA A 54 -12.39 7.16 -7.13
C ALA A 54 -10.88 7.34 -7.37
N LEU A 55 -10.49 8.36 -8.14
CA LEU A 55 -9.09 8.70 -8.39
C LEU A 55 -8.36 9.10 -7.10
N LYS A 56 -8.96 9.95 -6.27
CA LYS A 56 -8.40 10.33 -4.96
C LYS A 56 -8.25 9.12 -4.04
N GLN A 57 -9.24 8.24 -3.98
CA GLN A 57 -9.16 7.02 -3.19
C GLN A 57 -8.08 6.06 -3.67
N THR A 58 -7.81 6.03 -4.98
CA THR A 58 -6.82 5.14 -5.59
C THR A 58 -5.39 5.69 -5.48
N TYR A 59 -5.18 6.97 -5.83
CA TYR A 59 -3.85 7.56 -6.01
C TYR A 59 -3.41 8.51 -4.89
N CYS A 60 -4.35 9.06 -4.11
CA CYS A 60 -4.09 9.98 -3.01
C CYS A 60 -4.36 9.35 -1.63
N GLY A 61 -4.53 8.03 -1.58
CA GLY A 61 -4.74 7.28 -0.36
C GLY A 61 -3.46 6.94 0.42
N PRO A 62 -3.47 5.85 1.20
CA PRO A 62 -2.30 5.41 1.97
C PRO A 62 -1.18 4.80 1.09
N ILE A 63 -1.48 4.51 -0.18
CA ILE A 63 -0.55 3.92 -1.15
C ILE A 63 -0.33 4.96 -2.25
N GLY A 64 0.93 5.30 -2.50
CA GLY A 64 1.34 6.07 -3.67
C GLY A 64 1.84 5.14 -4.76
N ALA A 65 1.20 5.16 -5.93
CA ALA A 65 1.61 4.36 -7.08
C ALA A 65 2.42 5.22 -8.06
N GLU A 66 3.69 4.89 -8.25
CA GLU A 66 4.57 5.54 -9.22
C GLU A 66 4.95 4.54 -10.32
N TYR A 67 4.27 4.62 -11.46
CA TYR A 67 4.46 3.66 -12.57
C TYR A 67 4.37 4.30 -13.96
N MET A 68 3.87 5.53 -14.08
CA MET A 68 3.65 6.19 -15.37
C MET A 68 4.94 6.49 -16.15
N HIS A 69 6.10 6.46 -15.48
CA HIS A 69 7.41 6.59 -16.10
C HIS A 69 7.84 5.34 -16.89
N ILE A 70 7.15 4.20 -16.73
CA ILE A 70 7.41 2.97 -17.49
C ILE A 70 7.08 3.20 -18.98
N THR A 71 7.97 2.77 -19.87
CA THR A 71 7.79 2.94 -21.33
C THR A 71 6.75 1.96 -21.88
N SER A 72 6.77 0.71 -21.41
CA SER A 72 5.86 -0.36 -21.82
C SER A 72 4.40 -0.04 -21.52
N THR A 73 3.58 0.06 -22.58
CA THR A 73 2.14 0.31 -22.46
C THR A 73 1.40 -0.86 -21.83
N GLU A 74 1.86 -2.09 -22.09
CA GLU A 74 1.27 -3.30 -21.52
C GLU A 74 1.42 -3.32 -19.99
N GLU A 75 2.63 -3.06 -19.50
CA GLU A 75 2.90 -2.99 -18.05
C GLU A 75 2.10 -1.88 -17.38
N LYS A 76 2.05 -0.68 -17.99
CA LYS A 76 1.24 0.43 -17.47
C LYS A 76 -0.23 0.05 -17.36
N ARG A 77 -0.81 -0.54 -18.40
CA ARG A 77 -2.22 -0.98 -18.39
C ARG A 77 -2.47 -2.08 -17.38
N TRP A 78 -1.54 -3.01 -17.21
CA TRP A 78 -1.65 -4.08 -16.21
C TRP A 78 -1.67 -3.53 -14.78
N ILE A 79 -0.77 -2.59 -14.47
CA ILE A 79 -0.73 -1.91 -13.16
C ILE A 79 -2.02 -1.11 -12.96
N GLN A 80 -2.39 -0.31 -13.95
CA GLN A 80 -3.60 0.52 -13.93
C GLN A 80 -4.84 -0.34 -13.64
N GLN A 81 -5.00 -1.46 -14.36
CA GLN A 81 -6.10 -2.38 -14.15
C GLN A 81 -6.13 -2.92 -12.72
N ARG A 82 -4.98 -3.26 -12.13
CA ARG A 82 -4.93 -3.80 -10.76
C ARG A 82 -5.23 -2.77 -9.67
N ILE A 83 -4.83 -1.51 -9.85
CA ILE A 83 -5.00 -0.49 -8.81
C ILE A 83 -6.36 0.23 -8.92
N GLU A 84 -6.89 0.41 -10.13
CA GLU A 84 -8.16 1.12 -10.37
C GLU A 84 -9.40 0.22 -10.33
N SER A 85 -9.25 -1.10 -10.51
CA SER A 85 -10.39 -2.05 -10.44
C SER A 85 -10.96 -2.25 -9.04
N GLY A 86 -10.34 -1.65 -8.03
CA GLY A 86 -10.82 -1.63 -6.65
C GLY A 86 -9.77 -2.12 -5.66
N ARG A 87 -9.98 -1.79 -4.39
CA ARG A 87 -9.10 -2.25 -3.31
C ARG A 87 -9.32 -3.73 -3.04
N ALA A 88 -8.24 -4.47 -2.84
CA ALA A 88 -8.30 -5.85 -2.37
C ALA A 88 -9.12 -5.93 -1.07
N ALA A 89 -10.19 -6.71 -1.10
CA ALA A 89 -11.02 -6.95 0.07
C ALA A 89 -10.46 -8.15 0.84
N PHE A 90 -10.01 -7.92 2.07
CA PHE A 90 -9.58 -8.99 2.96
C PHE A 90 -10.74 -9.51 3.80
N SER A 91 -10.82 -10.82 3.93
CA SER A 91 -11.73 -11.52 4.85
C SER A 91 -11.45 -11.17 6.31
N ALA A 92 -12.41 -11.45 7.19
CA ALA A 92 -12.25 -11.22 8.62
C ALA A 92 -11.08 -12.03 9.21
N ASP A 93 -10.84 -13.24 8.71
CA ASP A 93 -9.78 -14.11 9.20
C ASP A 93 -8.40 -13.64 8.75
N GLU A 94 -8.27 -13.12 7.53
CA GLU A 94 -7.03 -12.48 7.08
C GLU A 94 -6.71 -11.23 7.91
N LYS A 95 -7.71 -10.40 8.20
CA LYS A 95 -7.53 -9.21 9.06
C LYS A 95 -7.09 -9.59 10.47
N LYS A 96 -7.70 -10.62 11.07
CA LYS A 96 -7.27 -11.16 12.38
C LYS A 96 -5.84 -11.70 12.32
N ARG A 97 -5.47 -12.38 11.22
CA ARG A 97 -4.12 -12.89 11.01
C ARG A 97 -3.10 -11.75 10.94
N PHE A 98 -3.36 -10.70 10.16
CA PHE A 98 -2.47 -9.53 10.09
C PHE A 98 -2.31 -8.87 11.45
N LEU A 99 -3.38 -8.73 12.22
CA LEU A 99 -3.31 -8.18 13.58
C LEU A 99 -2.43 -9.03 14.50
N ASN A 100 -2.61 -10.36 14.48
CA ASN A 100 -1.80 -11.28 15.28
C ASN A 100 -0.31 -11.19 14.91
N GLU A 101 0.00 -11.02 13.63
CA GLU A 101 1.38 -10.89 13.14
C GLU A 101 2.03 -9.56 13.56
N LEU A 102 1.27 -8.48 13.53
CA LEU A 102 1.71 -7.19 14.09
C LEU A 102 1.95 -7.29 15.60
N THR A 103 1.04 -7.93 16.34
CA THR A 103 1.20 -8.13 17.79
C THR A 103 2.41 -8.99 18.11
N ALA A 104 2.69 -10.03 17.32
CA ALA A 104 3.90 -10.85 17.49
C ALA A 104 5.19 -10.06 17.20
N ALA A 105 5.17 -9.20 16.17
CA ALA A 105 6.29 -8.32 15.84
C ALA A 105 6.62 -7.37 17.00
N GLU A 106 5.60 -6.66 17.51
CA GLU A 106 5.75 -5.71 18.62
C GLU A 106 6.10 -6.40 19.94
N GLY A 107 5.45 -7.54 20.23
CA GLY A 107 5.67 -8.31 21.45
C GLY A 107 7.11 -8.83 21.58
N LEU A 108 7.70 -9.26 20.47
CA LEU A 108 9.10 -9.69 20.44
C LEU A 108 10.06 -8.53 20.74
N GLU A 109 9.84 -7.36 20.15
CA GLU A 109 10.69 -6.17 20.40
C GLU A 109 10.62 -5.74 21.86
N ARG A 110 9.41 -5.71 22.44
CA ARG A 110 9.20 -5.40 23.87
C ARG A 110 9.90 -6.42 24.76
N TYR A 111 9.79 -7.71 24.44
CA TYR A 111 10.46 -8.77 25.21
C TYR A 111 11.98 -8.64 25.15
N LEU A 112 12.55 -8.44 23.97
CA LEU A 112 14.00 -8.26 23.80
C LEU A 112 14.48 -7.01 24.54
N GLY A 113 13.70 -5.93 24.51
CA GLY A 113 14.01 -4.70 25.24
C GLY A 113 13.98 -4.88 26.76
N ALA A 114 13.03 -5.64 27.29
CA ALA A 114 12.93 -5.91 28.72
C ALA A 114 14.02 -6.88 29.20
N LYS A 115 14.33 -7.92 28.43
CA LYS A 115 15.27 -8.98 28.83
C LYS A 115 16.73 -8.61 28.64
N PHE A 116 17.04 -7.81 27.62
CA PHE A 116 18.42 -7.41 27.28
C PHE A 116 18.54 -5.88 27.22
N PRO A 117 18.44 -5.19 28.38
CA PRO A 117 18.55 -3.75 28.41
C PRO A 117 19.94 -3.30 27.92
N GLY A 118 19.97 -2.32 27.00
CA GLY A 118 21.20 -1.75 26.45
C GLY A 118 21.85 -2.52 25.29
N ALA A 119 21.34 -3.71 24.94
CA ALA A 119 21.84 -4.44 23.77
C ALA A 119 21.38 -3.80 22.45
N LYS A 120 22.29 -3.70 21.47
CA LYS A 120 21.94 -3.24 20.11
C LYS A 120 21.12 -4.31 19.40
N ARG A 121 19.81 -4.09 19.28
CA ARG A 121 18.86 -5.03 18.66
C ARG A 121 18.38 -4.65 17.25
N PHE A 122 18.73 -3.44 16.77
CA PHE A 122 18.28 -2.90 15.47
C PHE A 122 16.76 -3.07 15.29
N SER A 123 16.01 -2.57 16.27
CA SER A 123 14.56 -2.78 16.43
C SER A 123 13.77 -2.50 15.16
N LEU A 124 12.75 -3.32 14.92
CA LEU A 124 11.76 -3.10 13.87
C LEU A 124 10.69 -2.07 14.25
N GLU A 125 10.65 -1.59 15.50
CA GLU A 125 9.62 -0.66 16.00
C GLU A 125 9.33 0.49 15.00
N GLY A 126 8.04 0.70 14.73
CA GLY A 126 7.53 1.66 13.74
C GLY A 126 7.52 1.13 12.30
N GLY A 127 8.12 -0.04 12.06
CA GLY A 127 8.12 -0.76 10.78
C GLY A 127 7.47 -2.13 10.87
N ASP A 128 6.58 -2.34 11.85
CA ASP A 128 6.00 -3.65 12.21
C ASP A 128 5.23 -4.28 11.04
N ALA A 129 4.70 -3.46 10.12
CA ALA A 129 4.05 -3.89 8.89
C ALA A 129 4.93 -4.74 7.97
N LEU A 130 6.27 -4.70 8.14
CA LEU A 130 7.19 -5.57 7.40
C LEU A 130 6.89 -7.06 7.63
N ILE A 131 6.51 -7.45 8.84
CA ILE A 131 6.26 -8.86 9.19
C ILE A 131 5.04 -9.44 8.45
N PRO A 132 3.82 -8.87 8.57
CA PRO A 132 2.68 -9.39 7.81
C PRO A 132 2.89 -9.26 6.30
N MET A 133 3.57 -8.21 5.83
CA MET A 133 3.89 -8.04 4.40
C MET A 133 4.75 -9.19 3.86
N LEU A 134 5.86 -9.53 4.54
CA LEU A 134 6.74 -10.62 4.11
C LEU A 134 6.01 -11.97 4.15
N LYS A 135 5.24 -12.23 5.22
CA LYS A 135 4.49 -13.48 5.35
C LYS A 135 3.42 -13.62 4.26
N GLU A 136 2.71 -12.54 3.94
CA GLU A 136 1.72 -12.55 2.86
C GLU A 136 2.36 -12.72 1.49
N MET A 137 3.52 -12.08 1.24
CA MET A 137 4.29 -12.28 0.01
C MET A 137 4.72 -13.75 -0.16
N VAL A 138 5.21 -14.39 0.91
CA VAL A 138 5.60 -15.82 0.88
C VAL A 138 4.38 -16.72 0.64
N ARG A 139 3.24 -16.45 1.27
CA ARG A 139 1.98 -17.19 1.00
C ARG A 139 1.55 -17.06 -0.44
N HIS A 140 1.56 -15.83 -0.97
CA HIS A 140 1.17 -15.56 -2.34
C HIS A 140 2.10 -16.26 -3.34
N ALA A 141 3.41 -16.26 -3.07
CA ALA A 141 4.38 -17.00 -3.86
C ALA A 141 4.10 -18.52 -3.84
N GLY A 142 3.85 -19.09 -2.67
CA GLY A 142 3.49 -20.51 -2.53
C GLY A 142 2.20 -20.88 -3.28
N ASN A 143 1.16 -20.04 -3.17
CA ASN A 143 -0.09 -20.21 -3.91
C ASN A 143 0.09 -20.12 -5.43
N SER A 144 1.13 -19.40 -5.88
CA SER A 144 1.50 -19.27 -7.30
C SER A 144 2.44 -20.38 -7.78
N GLY A 145 2.76 -21.37 -6.94
CA GLY A 145 3.60 -22.52 -7.29
C GLY A 145 5.10 -22.34 -7.04
N THR A 146 5.51 -21.23 -6.42
CA THR A 146 6.93 -21.01 -6.06
C THR A 146 7.36 -21.98 -4.97
N ARG A 147 8.48 -22.69 -5.19
CA ARG A 147 9.02 -23.68 -4.25
C ARG A 147 9.98 -23.10 -3.23
N GLU A 148 10.75 -22.09 -3.62
CA GLU A 148 11.82 -21.53 -2.81
C GLU A 148 11.79 -20.00 -2.88
N VAL A 149 12.05 -19.35 -1.74
CA VAL A 149 12.15 -17.89 -1.64
C VAL A 149 13.44 -17.56 -0.91
N VAL A 150 14.29 -16.74 -1.53
CA VAL A 150 15.54 -16.26 -0.94
C VAL A 150 15.37 -14.78 -0.59
N LEU A 151 15.63 -14.42 0.67
CA LEU A 151 15.51 -13.06 1.18
C LEU A 151 16.89 -12.49 1.56
N GLY A 152 17.29 -11.40 0.90
CA GLY A 152 18.40 -10.56 1.36
C GLY A 152 17.85 -9.34 2.11
N MET A 153 18.35 -9.07 3.32
CA MET A 153 17.93 -7.91 4.11
C MET A 153 19.09 -7.30 4.91
N ALA A 154 18.97 -6.01 5.23
CA ALA A 154 19.89 -5.31 6.14
C ALA A 154 19.64 -5.69 7.61
N HIS A 155 20.23 -4.92 8.56
CA HIS A 155 20.17 -5.21 9.99
C HIS A 155 18.81 -4.89 10.66
N ARG A 156 18.03 -3.93 10.15
CA ARG A 156 16.79 -3.47 10.78
C ARG A 156 15.72 -4.56 10.77
N GLY A 157 15.23 -4.92 11.94
CA GLY A 157 14.22 -5.96 12.13
C GLY A 157 14.68 -7.37 11.79
N ARG A 158 16.00 -7.61 11.62
CA ARG A 158 16.52 -8.93 11.24
C ARG A 158 16.15 -10.03 12.24
N LEU A 159 16.24 -9.75 13.54
CA LEU A 159 15.83 -10.70 14.58
C LEU A 159 14.33 -11.00 14.52
N ASN A 160 13.54 -9.97 14.22
CA ASN A 160 12.10 -10.08 14.09
C ASN A 160 11.72 -10.96 12.90
N VAL A 161 12.36 -10.75 11.74
CA VAL A 161 12.15 -11.58 10.54
C VAL A 161 12.58 -13.03 10.78
N LEU A 162 13.74 -13.25 11.42
CA LEU A 162 14.19 -14.61 11.75
C LEU A 162 13.12 -15.35 12.57
N ILE A 163 12.68 -14.77 13.68
CA ILE A 163 11.79 -15.43 14.63
C ILE A 163 10.34 -15.52 14.11
N ASN A 164 9.80 -14.45 13.53
CA ASN A 164 8.37 -14.36 13.20
C ASN A 164 8.04 -14.76 11.74
N VAL A 165 9.04 -14.86 10.85
CA VAL A 165 8.84 -15.22 9.44
C VAL A 165 9.51 -16.55 9.09
N LEU A 166 10.76 -16.77 9.47
CA LEU A 166 11.53 -17.95 9.07
C LEU A 166 11.37 -19.13 10.05
N GLY A 167 11.13 -18.85 11.33
CA GLY A 167 11.02 -19.85 12.40
C GLY A 167 12.37 -20.23 13.00
#